data_AF-A0A7W1BEG2-F1
#
_entry.id   AF-A0A7W1BEG2-F1
#
_cell.length_a   1.000
_cell.length_b   1.000
_cell.length_c   1.000
_cell.angle_alpha   90.00
_cell.angle_beta   90.00
_cell.angle_gamma   90.00
#
_symmetry.space_group_name_H-M   'P 1'
#
loop_
_entity.id
_entity.type
_entity.pdbx_description
1 polymer ?
#
loop_
_entity_poly.entity_id
_entity_poly.type
_entity_poly.pdbx_seq_one_letter_code
_entity_poly.pdbx_strand_id
1 'polypeptide(L)'
;MATVTAPTPKGSAFQPFVPPSQSPAELTLRAVLLGVILGIVFAASSVYLALKIGLTVSASIPIAVLSVAFFRTLGRSTILENNIVQTTGSAGESIAAGVVFTLPAILLMGYDLTVGKVAIIAVAGGVMGVLLMIPLRRALIVKEHGRLTYPEGTACAEVLVAGERGGVQAKRLFQAFGLAFGYKFFMAGLKAWREYPTWTSRTYQGASVSAEVSPELLGVGYIIGPRIAGYLFAGGCLAYLVLIPAIKLFGSGLTSPIFAETKLIADMSPSEVRAEFVFYIGAGAVASAGIIALI
;
A
#
# COMPACT_ATOMS: atom_id res chain seq x y z
N MET A 1 -3.95 -4.60 -22.06
CA MET A 1 -2.49 -4.62 -22.31
C MET A 1 -1.97 -3.21 -22.08
N ALA A 2 -1.75 -2.83 -20.83
CA ALA A 2 -0.89 -1.68 -20.54
C ALA A 2 0.53 -2.23 -20.67
N THR A 3 1.19 -1.92 -21.78
CA THR A 3 2.61 -2.19 -21.92
C THR A 3 3.31 -1.45 -20.79
N VAL A 4 3.72 -2.19 -19.76
CA VAL A 4 4.88 -1.84 -18.94
C VAL A 4 5.94 -1.46 -19.97
N THR A 5 6.20 -0.16 -20.12
CA THR A 5 7.18 0.36 -21.07
C THR A 5 8.45 -0.45 -20.88
N ALA A 6 8.80 -1.24 -21.89
CA ALA A 6 10.01 -2.04 -21.87
C ALA A 6 11.18 -1.10 -21.50
N PRO A 7 12.16 -1.58 -20.70
CA PRO A 7 13.32 -0.77 -20.40
C PRO A 7 13.90 -0.26 -21.72
N THR A 8 14.03 1.07 -21.82
CA THR A 8 14.52 1.74 -23.02
C THR A 8 15.83 1.09 -23.45
N PRO A 9 16.00 0.74 -24.73
CA PRO A 9 17.23 0.12 -25.20
C PRO A 9 18.42 1.00 -24.80
N LYS A 10 19.48 0.37 -24.28
CA LYS A 10 20.73 1.03 -23.89
C LYS A 10 21.19 1.93 -25.04
N GLY A 11 21.02 3.25 -24.90
CA GLY A 11 21.43 4.23 -25.91
C GLY A 11 20.38 5.26 -26.33
N SER A 12 19.08 5.08 -26.03
CA SER A 12 18.11 6.17 -26.25
C SER A 12 18.18 7.17 -25.09
N ALA A 13 18.58 8.42 -25.38
CA ALA A 13 18.55 9.48 -24.38
C ALA A 13 17.10 9.67 -23.87
N PHE A 14 16.87 9.47 -22.58
CA PHE A 14 15.58 9.74 -21.95
C PHE A 14 15.20 11.21 -22.18
N GLN A 15 14.07 11.46 -22.83
CA GLN A 15 13.53 12.80 -23.01
C GLN A 15 12.55 13.10 -21.86
N PRO A 16 12.87 14.05 -20.96
CA PRO A 16 11.93 14.47 -19.93
C PRO A 16 10.71 15.16 -20.54
N PHE A 17 9.54 15.01 -19.89
CA PHE A 17 8.31 15.67 -20.33
C PHE A 17 8.42 17.21 -20.30
N VAL A 18 9.11 17.75 -19.28
CA VAL A 18 9.49 19.17 -19.22
C VAL A 18 10.97 19.28 -19.60
N PRO A 19 11.32 19.93 -20.73
CA PRO A 19 12.71 20.09 -21.13
C PRO A 19 13.51 20.92 -20.11
N PRO A 20 14.83 20.68 -19.95
CA PRO A 20 15.68 21.48 -19.06
C PRO A 20 15.76 22.97 -19.42
N SER A 21 15.35 23.35 -20.62
CA SER A 21 15.28 24.75 -21.07
C SER A 21 14.05 25.49 -20.54
N GLN A 22 13.07 24.79 -19.97
CA GLN A 22 11.88 25.38 -19.37
C GLN A 22 11.96 25.29 -17.85
N SER A 23 11.52 26.36 -17.17
CA SER A 23 11.38 26.42 -15.70
C SER A 23 9.95 26.81 -15.33
N PRO A 24 8.97 25.91 -15.55
CA PRO A 24 7.61 26.15 -15.08
C PRO A 24 7.59 26.24 -13.55
N ALA A 25 6.54 26.84 -12.97
CA ALA A 25 6.37 26.83 -11.52
C ALA A 25 6.38 25.37 -11.01
N GLU A 26 7.18 25.07 -9.99
CA GLU A 26 7.28 23.74 -9.37
C GLU A 26 6.82 23.80 -7.91
N LEU A 27 7.56 24.57 -7.09
CA LEU A 27 7.30 24.70 -5.67
C LEU A 27 6.48 25.96 -5.38
N THR A 28 5.17 25.78 -5.22
CA THR A 28 4.24 26.87 -4.87
C THR A 28 3.57 26.61 -3.54
N LEU A 29 3.20 27.69 -2.83
CA LEU A 29 2.53 27.58 -1.53
C LEU A 29 1.22 26.78 -1.63
N ARG A 30 0.45 26.99 -2.70
CA ARG A 30 -0.78 26.23 -2.97
C ARG A 30 -0.53 24.73 -3.15
N ALA A 31 0.56 24.33 -3.80
CA ALA A 31 0.92 22.93 -4.00
C ALA A 31 1.33 22.27 -2.68
N VAL A 32 2.13 22.96 -1.86
CA VAL A 32 2.52 22.45 -0.54
C VAL A 32 1.31 22.32 0.38
N LEU A 33 0.46 23.33 0.46
CA LEU A 33 -0.74 23.31 1.31
C LEU A 33 -1.72 22.19 0.90
N LEU A 34 -2.00 22.06 -0.40
CA LEU A 34 -2.86 20.98 -0.89
C LEU A 34 -2.23 19.60 -0.60
N GLY A 35 -0.93 19.46 -0.82
CA GLY A 35 -0.18 18.24 -0.51
C GLY A 35 -0.25 17.87 0.97
N VAL A 36 -0.10 18.83 1.89
CA VAL A 36 -0.22 18.60 3.33
C VAL A 36 -1.63 18.16 3.72
N ILE A 37 -2.67 18.83 3.19
CA ILE A 37 -4.06 18.47 3.47
C ILE A 37 -4.37 17.05 3.01
N LEU A 38 -4.03 16.73 1.75
CA LEU A 38 -4.22 15.38 1.21
C LEU A 38 -3.37 14.36 1.98
N GLY A 39 -2.13 14.71 2.33
CA GLY A 39 -1.23 13.86 3.10
C GLY A 39 -1.77 13.50 4.48
N ILE A 40 -2.38 14.45 5.21
CA ILE A 40 -3.01 14.18 6.51
C ILE A 40 -4.18 13.19 6.35
N VAL A 41 -5.04 13.41 5.36
CA VAL A 41 -6.21 12.56 5.11
C VAL A 41 -5.79 11.14 4.73
N PHE A 42 -4.86 11.01 3.79
CA PHE A 42 -4.39 9.70 3.33
C PHE A 42 -3.53 9.01 4.38
N ALA A 43 -2.72 9.73 5.16
CA ALA A 43 -1.99 9.14 6.28
C ALA A 43 -2.93 8.53 7.32
N ALA A 44 -4.01 9.23 7.70
CA ALA A 44 -5.00 8.70 8.62
C ALA A 44 -5.69 7.43 8.08
N SER A 45 -6.08 7.45 6.80
CA SER A 45 -6.65 6.28 6.12
C SER A 45 -5.67 5.11 6.06
N SER A 46 -4.40 5.36 5.72
CA SER A 46 -3.36 4.35 5.63
C SER A 46 -3.02 3.75 6.99
N VAL A 47 -3.00 4.54 8.08
CA VAL A 47 -2.84 4.02 9.44
C VAL A 47 -3.98 3.06 9.79
N TYR A 48 -5.22 3.47 9.54
CA TYR A 48 -6.39 2.63 9.80
C TYR A 48 -6.34 1.32 9.01
N LEU A 49 -6.11 1.38 7.69
CA LEU A 49 -6.04 0.20 6.84
C LEU A 49 -4.87 -0.71 7.26
N ALA A 50 -3.69 -0.16 7.47
CA ALA A 50 -2.52 -0.97 7.84
C ALA A 50 -2.72 -1.68 9.19
N LEU A 51 -3.39 -1.05 10.17
CA LEU A 51 -3.75 -1.72 11.43
C LEU A 51 -4.89 -2.73 11.27
N LYS A 52 -5.85 -2.50 10.35
CA LYS A 52 -6.99 -3.39 10.12
C LYS A 52 -6.59 -4.66 9.35
N ILE A 53 -5.87 -4.49 8.24
CA ILE A 53 -5.59 -5.55 7.26
C ILE A 53 -4.11 -5.94 7.17
N GLY A 54 -3.21 -5.23 7.85
CA GLY A 54 -1.76 -5.52 7.81
C GLY A 54 -1.08 -5.13 6.51
N LEU A 55 -1.78 -4.44 5.60
CA LEU A 55 -1.29 -4.00 4.30
C LEU A 55 -1.57 -2.51 4.11
N THR A 56 -0.63 -1.81 3.47
CA THR A 56 -0.81 -0.41 3.04
C THR A 56 -1.23 -0.38 1.58
N VAL A 57 -2.09 0.57 1.24
CA VAL A 57 -2.50 0.85 -0.15
C VAL A 57 -1.83 2.15 -0.57
N SER A 58 -1.20 2.15 -1.75
CA SER A 58 -0.57 3.34 -2.32
C SER A 58 -1.58 4.49 -2.42
N ALA A 59 -1.27 5.58 -1.70
CA ALA A 59 -1.99 6.85 -1.75
C ALA A 59 -1.48 7.76 -2.88
N SER A 60 -0.33 7.44 -3.47
CA SER A 60 0.34 8.30 -4.45
C SER A 60 -0.51 8.55 -5.72
N ILE A 61 -1.10 7.49 -6.29
CA ILE A 61 -1.96 7.57 -7.47
C ILE A 61 -3.23 8.41 -7.20
N PRO A 62 -4.04 8.13 -6.16
CA PRO A 62 -5.24 8.91 -5.92
C PRO A 62 -4.92 10.37 -5.59
N ILE A 63 -3.82 10.67 -4.88
CA ILE A 63 -3.39 12.05 -4.62
C ILE A 63 -3.04 12.77 -5.93
N ALA A 64 -2.37 12.11 -6.88
CA ALA A 64 -2.09 12.70 -8.19
C ALA A 64 -3.38 13.05 -8.96
N VAL A 65 -4.38 12.17 -8.94
CA VAL A 65 -5.69 12.41 -9.57
C VAL A 65 -6.41 13.58 -8.91
N LEU A 66 -6.44 13.61 -7.57
CA LEU A 66 -7.10 14.67 -6.80
C LEU A 66 -6.41 16.02 -6.98
N SER A 67 -5.08 16.04 -7.02
CA SER A 67 -4.29 17.25 -7.31
C SER A 67 -4.68 17.86 -8.64
N VAL A 68 -4.69 17.05 -9.71
CA VAL A 68 -5.08 17.50 -11.06
C VAL A 68 -6.53 18.00 -11.06
N ALA A 69 -7.45 17.28 -10.41
CA ALA A 69 -8.85 17.68 -10.32
C ALA A 69 -9.02 19.03 -9.61
N PHE A 70 -8.33 19.23 -8.48
CA PHE A 70 -8.42 20.43 -7.65
C PHE A 70 -7.83 21.65 -8.36
N PHE A 71 -6.65 21.55 -8.96
CA PHE A 71 -6.11 22.69 -9.72
C PHE A 71 -6.90 22.98 -10.99
N ARG A 72 -7.60 22.00 -11.55
CA ARG A 72 -8.50 22.25 -12.68
C ARG A 72 -9.67 23.17 -12.31
N THR A 73 -10.07 23.24 -11.03
CA THR A 73 -11.13 24.15 -10.55
C THR A 73 -10.59 25.50 -10.04
N LEU A 74 -9.37 25.55 -9.49
CA LEU A 74 -8.75 26.79 -8.96
C LEU A 74 -7.82 27.54 -9.95
N GLY A 75 -7.66 27.03 -11.17
CA GLY A 75 -6.81 27.60 -12.21
C GLY A 75 -5.66 26.66 -12.56
N ARG A 76 -5.45 26.45 -13.87
CA ARG A 76 -4.47 25.48 -14.42
C ARG A 76 -3.13 25.57 -13.68
N SER A 77 -2.67 24.43 -13.18
CA SER A 77 -1.35 24.21 -12.58
C SER A 77 -0.42 23.56 -13.59
N THR A 78 0.87 23.63 -13.36
CA THR A 78 1.85 22.85 -14.14
C THR A 78 1.88 21.39 -13.68
N ILE A 79 2.42 20.52 -14.52
CA ILE A 79 2.70 19.12 -14.16
C ILE A 79 3.63 19.01 -12.94
N LEU A 80 4.57 19.96 -12.79
CA LEU A 80 5.55 19.97 -11.70
C LEU A 80 4.91 20.41 -10.37
N GLU A 81 3.99 21.37 -10.38
CA GLU A 81 3.20 21.71 -9.19
C GLU A 81 2.37 20.51 -8.70
N ASN A 82 1.73 19.77 -9.61
CA ASN A 82 1.00 18.56 -9.22
C ASN A 82 1.93 17.47 -8.69
N ASN A 83 3.15 17.36 -9.22
CA ASN A 83 4.14 16.43 -8.71
C ASN A 83 4.57 16.78 -7.27
N ILE A 84 4.68 18.07 -6.94
CA ILE A 84 4.92 18.52 -5.56
C ILE A 84 3.76 18.17 -4.64
N VAL A 85 2.50 18.37 -5.06
CA VAL A 85 1.32 17.94 -4.28
C VAL A 85 1.36 16.43 -4.03
N GLN A 86 1.58 15.63 -5.08
CA GLN A 86 1.64 14.17 -5.00
C GLN A 86 2.75 13.71 -4.07
N THR A 87 3.96 14.24 -4.23
CA THR A 87 5.12 13.87 -3.40
C THR A 87 4.91 14.26 -1.93
N THR A 88 4.39 15.46 -1.67
CA THR A 88 4.11 15.94 -0.31
C THR A 88 3.00 15.11 0.34
N GLY A 89 1.94 14.78 -0.41
CA GLY A 89 0.84 13.97 0.09
C GLY A 89 1.25 12.52 0.36
N SER A 90 2.02 11.89 -0.53
CA SER A 90 2.49 10.50 -0.35
C SER A 90 3.55 10.37 0.76
N ALA A 91 4.25 11.45 1.11
CA ALA A 91 5.16 11.43 2.26
C ALA A 91 4.43 11.10 3.57
N GLY A 92 3.16 11.50 3.70
CA GLY A 92 2.31 11.13 4.85
C GLY A 92 2.11 9.61 4.97
N GLU A 93 1.92 8.92 3.84
CA GLU A 93 1.83 7.46 3.79
C GLU A 93 3.13 6.79 4.24
N SER A 94 4.28 7.31 3.81
CA SER A 94 5.59 6.76 4.18
C SER A 94 5.83 6.82 5.70
N ILE A 95 5.44 7.94 6.33
CA ILE A 95 5.52 8.09 7.78
C ILE A 95 4.51 7.17 8.47
N ALA A 96 3.27 7.11 7.96
CA ALA A 96 2.23 6.23 8.49
C ALA A 96 2.67 4.76 8.49
N ALA A 97 3.26 4.27 7.41
CA ALA A 97 3.79 2.91 7.32
C ALA A 97 4.88 2.65 8.39
N GLY A 98 5.85 3.56 8.50
CA GLY A 98 6.89 3.46 9.53
C GLY A 98 6.34 3.39 10.95
N VAL A 99 5.31 4.20 11.23
CA VAL A 99 4.63 4.23 12.53
C VAL A 99 3.82 2.96 12.79
N VAL A 100 3.00 2.50 11.83
CA VAL A 100 2.12 1.34 12.02
C VAL A 100 2.89 0.04 12.19
N PHE A 101 4.04 -0.13 11.55
CA PHE A 101 4.81 -1.37 11.67
C PHE A 101 5.73 -1.40 12.89
N THR A 102 6.00 -0.27 13.53
CA THR A 102 6.92 -0.19 14.68
C THR A 102 6.21 -0.04 16.01
N LEU A 103 5.19 0.82 16.10
CA LEU A 103 4.54 1.14 17.36
C LEU A 103 3.78 -0.02 18.01
N PRO A 104 3.03 -0.86 17.27
CA PRO A 104 2.39 -2.03 17.86
C PRO A 104 3.41 -2.98 18.51
N ALA A 105 4.60 -3.15 17.92
CA ALA A 105 5.65 -3.96 18.52
C ALA A 105 6.14 -3.38 19.85
N ILE A 106 6.28 -2.05 19.94
CA ILE A 106 6.66 -1.36 21.18
C ILE A 106 5.58 -1.51 22.25
N LEU A 107 4.30 -1.41 21.88
CA LEU A 107 3.18 -1.65 22.79
C LEU A 107 3.14 -3.09 23.31
N LEU A 108 3.37 -4.07 22.43
CA LEU A 108 3.40 -5.49 22.81
C LEU A 108 4.57 -5.83 23.75
N MET A 109 5.66 -5.07 23.69
CA MET A 109 6.76 -5.18 24.66
C MET A 109 6.44 -4.57 26.04
N GLY A 110 5.24 -4.01 26.23
CA GLY A 110 4.77 -3.44 27.49
C GLY A 110 5.14 -1.97 27.72
N TYR A 111 5.58 -1.25 26.68
CA TYR A 111 5.90 0.18 26.78
C TYR A 111 4.69 1.07 26.46
N ASP A 112 4.43 2.07 27.31
CA ASP A 112 3.38 3.05 27.06
C ASP A 112 3.77 4.10 26.01
N LEU A 113 2.95 4.19 24.97
CA LEU A 113 3.05 5.18 23.90
C LEU A 113 2.10 6.36 24.14
N THR A 114 2.57 7.37 24.86
CA THR A 114 1.90 8.68 24.88
C THR A 114 1.99 9.37 23.52
N VAL A 115 1.00 10.19 23.17
CA VAL A 115 0.97 10.96 21.90
C VAL A 115 2.27 11.71 21.62
N GLY A 116 2.90 12.30 22.65
CA GLY A 116 4.18 13.00 22.49
C GLY A 116 5.34 12.10 22.05
N LYS A 117 5.47 10.89 22.64
CA LYS A 117 6.48 9.90 22.23
C LYS A 117 6.26 9.46 20.80
N VAL A 118 5.00 9.18 20.43
CA VAL A 118 4.63 8.81 19.07
C VAL A 118 5.01 9.91 18.07
N ALA A 119 4.71 11.17 18.40
CA ALA A 119 5.06 12.31 17.56
C ALA A 119 6.58 12.45 17.39
N ILE A 120 7.36 12.33 18.47
CA ILE A 120 8.83 12.40 18.40
C ILE A 120 9.39 11.28 17.54
N ILE A 121 8.92 10.04 17.71
CA ILE A 121 9.37 8.89 16.91
C ILE A 121 9.00 9.08 15.43
N ALA A 122 7.78 9.53 15.14
CA ALA A 122 7.34 9.78 13.78
C ALA A 122 8.14 10.90 13.09
N VAL A 123 8.41 12.00 13.80
CA VAL A 123 9.22 13.11 13.27
C VAL A 123 10.67 12.68 13.07
N ALA A 124 11.28 12.01 14.05
CA ALA A 124 12.64 11.51 13.93
C ALA A 124 12.78 10.50 12.77
N GLY A 125 11.84 9.56 12.66
CA GLY A 125 11.78 8.59 11.56
C GLY A 125 11.56 9.26 10.20
N GLY A 126 10.69 10.28 10.13
CA GLY A 126 10.46 11.07 8.92
C GLY A 126 11.71 11.82 8.48
N VAL A 127 12.39 12.52 9.39
CA VAL A 127 13.64 13.23 9.10
C VAL A 127 14.73 12.25 8.63
N MET A 128 14.88 11.12 9.33
CA MET A 128 15.81 10.06 8.93
C MET A 128 15.49 9.51 7.53
N GLY A 129 14.20 9.28 7.22
CA GLY A 129 13.76 8.83 5.90
C GLY A 129 14.14 9.82 4.79
N VAL A 130 13.92 11.12 5.03
CA VAL A 130 14.31 12.19 4.08
C VAL A 130 15.83 12.19 3.87
N LEU A 131 16.62 12.07 4.94
CA LEU A 131 18.08 12.02 4.86
C LEU A 131 18.58 10.79 4.10
N LEU A 132 18.02 9.61 4.38
CA LEU A 132 18.38 8.36 3.71
C LEU A 132 17.97 8.33 2.23
N MET A 133 17.01 9.14 1.82
CA MET A 133 16.62 9.26 0.41
C MET A 133 17.76 9.84 -0.46
N ILE A 134 18.65 10.65 0.10
CA ILE A 134 19.78 11.26 -0.62
C ILE A 134 20.71 10.18 -1.23
N PRO A 135 21.28 9.25 -0.45
CA PRO A 135 22.10 8.17 -1.02
C PRO A 135 21.27 7.16 -1.82
N LEU A 136 20.05 6.83 -1.37
CA LEU A 136 19.19 5.85 -2.03
C LEU A 136 18.78 6.30 -3.43
N ARG A 137 18.50 7.59 -3.65
CA ARG A 137 18.22 8.13 -4.98
C ARG A 137 19.34 7.82 -5.96
N ARG A 138 20.60 7.99 -5.55
CA ARG A 138 21.73 7.71 -6.45
C ARG A 138 21.86 6.21 -6.71
N ALA A 139 21.67 5.37 -5.69
CA ALA A 139 21.79 3.92 -5.82
C ALA A 139 20.65 3.30 -6.66
N LEU A 140 19.40 3.65 -6.36
CA LEU A 140 18.22 3.02 -6.96
C LEU A 140 17.77 3.72 -8.24
N ILE A 141 17.83 5.04 -8.32
CA ILE A 141 17.29 5.77 -9.48
C ILE A 141 18.38 6.00 -10.52
N VAL A 142 19.54 6.51 -10.12
CA VAL A 142 20.59 6.90 -11.07
C VAL A 142 21.39 5.70 -11.59
N LYS A 143 21.89 4.82 -10.71
CA LYS A 143 22.69 3.66 -11.12
C LYS A 143 21.87 2.56 -11.77
N GLU A 144 20.67 2.30 -11.25
CA GLU A 144 19.76 1.27 -11.78
C GLU A 144 18.76 1.82 -12.81
N HIS A 145 19.07 2.96 -13.43
CA HIS A 145 18.24 3.53 -14.49
C HIS A 145 18.05 2.54 -15.64
N GLY A 146 16.81 2.26 -16.01
CA GLY A 146 16.46 1.29 -17.04
C GLY A 146 16.59 -0.18 -16.63
N ARG A 147 16.98 -0.48 -15.38
CA ARG A 147 16.99 -1.86 -14.84
C ARG A 147 15.79 -2.11 -13.92
N LEU A 148 15.54 -1.19 -12.99
CA LEU A 148 14.41 -1.29 -12.07
C LEU A 148 13.14 -0.73 -12.73
N THR A 149 12.06 -1.50 -12.65
CA THR A 149 10.73 -1.04 -13.04
C THR A 149 10.12 -0.29 -11.86
N TYR A 150 9.64 0.94 -12.10
CA TYR A 150 8.96 1.78 -11.10
C TYR A 150 7.46 1.87 -11.42
N PRO A 151 6.68 0.76 -11.31
CA PRO A 151 5.32 0.70 -11.84
C PRO A 151 4.40 1.77 -11.24
N GLU A 152 4.51 2.02 -9.94
CA GLU A 152 3.73 3.03 -9.24
C GLU A 152 4.13 4.46 -9.65
N GLY A 153 5.44 4.75 -9.69
CA GLY A 153 5.95 6.05 -10.13
C GLY A 153 5.57 6.36 -11.57
N THR A 154 5.66 5.36 -12.46
CA THR A 154 5.20 5.47 -13.85
C THR A 154 3.70 5.71 -13.92
N ALA A 155 2.89 5.00 -13.14
CA ALA A 155 1.44 5.22 -13.10
C ALA A 155 1.08 6.65 -12.65
N CYS A 156 1.77 7.16 -11.63
CA CYS A 156 1.59 8.55 -11.18
C CYS A 156 1.99 9.55 -12.26
N ALA A 157 3.12 9.33 -12.95
CA ALA A 157 3.55 10.18 -14.05
C ALA A 157 2.52 10.20 -15.19
N GLU A 158 1.99 9.05 -15.59
CA GLU A 158 0.93 8.94 -16.62
C GLU A 158 -0.36 9.67 -16.20
N VAL A 159 -0.74 9.61 -14.93
CA VAL A 159 -1.87 10.39 -14.39
C VAL A 159 -1.63 11.88 -14.54
N LEU A 160 -0.45 12.37 -14.17
CA LEU A 160 -0.10 13.79 -14.27
C LEU A 160 -0.04 14.26 -15.73
N VAL A 161 0.57 13.46 -16.62
CA VAL A 161 0.64 13.72 -18.06
C VAL A 161 -0.75 13.73 -18.70
N ALA A 162 -1.60 12.75 -18.37
CA ALA A 162 -2.98 12.71 -18.85
C ALA A 162 -3.77 13.93 -18.33
N GLY A 163 -3.53 14.34 -17.08
CA GLY A 163 -4.10 15.53 -16.47
C GLY A 163 -3.77 16.82 -17.21
N GLU A 164 -2.49 17.01 -17.56
CA GLU A 164 -1.97 18.17 -18.28
C GLU A 164 -2.48 18.23 -19.72
N ARG A 165 -2.39 17.12 -20.46
CA ARG A 165 -2.84 17.05 -21.87
C ARG A 165 -4.37 17.16 -22.01
N GLY A 166 -5.12 16.71 -21.00
CA GLY A 166 -6.57 16.68 -21.04
C GLY A 166 -7.13 15.71 -22.09
N GLY A 167 -8.39 15.90 -22.49
CA GLY A 167 -9.04 15.10 -23.54
C GLY A 167 -9.57 13.74 -23.08
N VAL A 168 -9.63 12.79 -24.01
CA VAL A 168 -10.27 11.47 -23.80
C VAL A 168 -9.56 10.64 -22.74
N GLN A 169 -8.23 10.70 -22.67
CA GLN A 169 -7.43 9.97 -21.67
C GLN A 169 -7.72 10.47 -20.25
N ALA A 170 -7.72 11.79 -20.03
CA ALA A 170 -8.11 12.39 -18.75
C ALA A 170 -9.55 12.00 -18.36
N LYS A 171 -10.49 12.06 -19.30
CA LYS A 171 -11.89 11.70 -19.05
C LYS A 171 -12.04 10.25 -18.59
N ARG A 172 -11.34 9.31 -19.23
CA ARG A 172 -11.34 7.89 -18.82
C ARG A 172 -10.76 7.71 -17.43
N LEU A 173 -9.67 8.40 -17.10
CA LEU A 173 -9.04 8.33 -15.78
C LEU A 173 -10.00 8.81 -14.68
N PHE A 174 -10.63 9.98 -14.86
CA PHE A 174 -11.59 10.51 -13.89
C PHE A 174 -12.85 9.65 -13.79
N GLN A 175 -13.31 9.04 -14.90
CA GLN A 175 -14.42 8.09 -14.87
C GLN A 175 -14.07 6.82 -14.09
N ALA A 176 -12.88 6.26 -14.29
CA ALA A 176 -12.41 5.09 -13.55
C ALA A 176 -12.28 5.39 -12.05
N PHE A 177 -11.71 6.56 -11.71
CA PHE A 177 -11.61 7.02 -10.33
C PHE A 177 -12.99 7.23 -9.69
N GLY A 178 -13.91 7.89 -10.40
CA GLY A 178 -15.28 8.09 -9.93
C GLY A 178 -16.06 6.79 -9.75
N LEU A 179 -15.88 5.81 -10.64
CA LEU A 179 -16.49 4.48 -10.52
C LEU A 179 -15.94 3.73 -9.31
N ALA A 180 -14.62 3.74 -9.10
CA ALA A 180 -13.98 3.11 -7.96
C ALA A 180 -14.42 3.76 -6.64
N PHE A 181 -14.46 5.09 -6.59
CA PHE A 181 -14.96 5.85 -5.45
C PHE A 181 -16.42 5.52 -5.16
N GLY A 182 -17.27 5.51 -6.19
CA GLY A 182 -18.68 5.13 -6.07
C GLY A 182 -18.84 3.73 -5.52
N TYR A 183 -18.15 2.73 -6.08
CA TYR A 183 -18.18 1.36 -5.59
C TYR A 183 -17.83 1.27 -4.10
N LYS A 184 -16.73 1.90 -3.69
CA LYS A 184 -16.32 1.90 -2.28
C LYS A 184 -17.28 2.68 -1.39
N PHE A 185 -17.87 3.76 -1.88
CA PHE A 185 -18.88 4.52 -1.13
C PHE A 185 -20.14 3.68 -0.87
N PHE A 186 -20.65 2.95 -1.87
CA PHE A 186 -21.78 2.04 -1.68
C PHE A 186 -21.43 0.85 -0.77
N MET A 187 -20.25 0.28 -0.95
CA MET A 187 -19.77 -0.87 -0.19
C MET A 187 -19.49 -0.54 1.27
N ALA A 188 -18.64 0.44 1.55
CA ALA A 188 -18.16 0.76 2.90
C ALA A 188 -18.98 1.86 3.58
N GLY A 189 -19.42 2.87 2.82
CA GLY A 189 -20.20 4.00 3.35
C GLY A 189 -21.66 3.62 3.61
N LEU A 190 -22.33 3.07 2.60
CA LEU A 190 -23.75 2.68 2.67
C LEU A 190 -23.98 1.22 3.10
N LYS A 191 -22.90 0.42 3.24
CA LYS A 191 -22.97 -1.01 3.60
C LYS A 191 -23.94 -1.81 2.73
N ALA A 192 -24.04 -1.45 1.43
CA ALA A 192 -24.99 -2.05 0.50
C ALA A 192 -24.74 -3.55 0.27
N TRP A 193 -23.49 -4.01 0.41
CA TRP A 193 -23.11 -5.42 0.41
C TRP A 193 -21.97 -5.68 1.39
N ARG A 194 -21.75 -6.97 1.71
CA ARG A 194 -20.70 -7.39 2.66
C ARG A 194 -19.31 -7.13 2.08
N GLU A 195 -18.44 -6.54 2.90
CA GLU A 195 -17.03 -6.31 2.56
C GLU A 195 -16.25 -7.63 2.44
N TYR A 196 -16.62 -8.61 3.26
CA TYR A 196 -16.03 -9.95 3.32
C TYR A 196 -17.09 -11.03 3.09
N PRO A 197 -17.36 -11.41 1.83
CA PRO A 197 -18.03 -12.67 1.55
C PRO A 197 -17.16 -13.85 2.03
N THR A 198 -17.54 -14.43 3.16
CA THR A 198 -16.93 -15.63 3.72
C THR A 198 -17.78 -16.85 3.40
N TRP A 199 -17.16 -17.84 2.75
CA TRP A 199 -17.70 -19.17 2.56
C TRP A 199 -16.94 -20.17 3.44
N THR A 200 -17.63 -20.80 4.38
CA THR A 200 -17.07 -21.85 5.24
C THR A 200 -17.54 -23.22 4.73
N SER A 201 -16.60 -24.13 4.45
CA SER A 201 -16.94 -25.49 4.05
C SER A 201 -17.52 -26.26 5.24
N ARG A 202 -18.61 -27.00 5.02
CA ARG A 202 -19.16 -27.94 6.02
C ARG A 202 -18.41 -29.28 6.07
N THR A 203 -17.65 -29.61 5.03
CA THR A 203 -17.00 -30.92 4.86
C THR A 203 -15.60 -30.97 5.48
N TYR A 204 -14.90 -29.84 5.55
CA TYR A 204 -13.59 -29.72 6.18
C TYR A 204 -13.67 -28.76 7.37
N GLN A 205 -13.69 -29.29 8.59
CA GLN A 205 -13.67 -28.48 9.79
C GLN A 205 -12.39 -27.63 9.82
N GLY A 206 -12.56 -26.31 9.68
CA GLY A 206 -11.43 -25.37 9.68
C GLY A 206 -11.17 -24.66 8.34
N ALA A 207 -11.69 -25.18 7.23
CA ALA A 207 -11.48 -24.57 5.92
C ALA A 207 -12.49 -23.43 5.67
N SER A 208 -11.98 -22.21 5.51
CA SER A 208 -12.77 -21.04 5.15
C SER A 208 -12.13 -20.31 3.97
N VAL A 209 -12.96 -19.90 3.02
CA VAL A 209 -12.57 -19.05 1.90
C VAL A 209 -13.27 -17.73 2.10
N SER A 210 -12.49 -16.68 2.39
CA SER A 210 -13.00 -15.31 2.43
C SER A 210 -12.36 -14.54 1.29
N ALA A 211 -13.17 -13.77 0.56
CA ALA A 211 -12.67 -12.87 -0.46
C ALA A 211 -12.95 -11.43 -0.02
N GLU A 212 -11.93 -10.57 -0.05
CA GLU A 212 -12.12 -9.12 0.04
C GLU A 212 -12.12 -8.58 -1.38
N VAL A 213 -13.29 -8.17 -1.87
CA VAL A 213 -13.44 -7.63 -3.24
C VAL A 213 -13.48 -6.11 -3.15
N SER A 214 -12.30 -5.50 -3.05
CA SER A 214 -12.18 -4.04 -3.03
C SER A 214 -11.53 -3.52 -4.34
N PRO A 215 -11.97 -2.37 -4.87
CA PRO A 215 -11.38 -1.78 -6.07
C PRO A 215 -9.91 -1.44 -5.90
N GLU A 216 -9.48 -1.11 -4.67
CA GLU A 216 -8.07 -0.83 -4.40
C GLU A 216 -7.21 -2.08 -4.56
N LEU A 217 -7.61 -3.21 -3.97
CA LEU A 217 -6.86 -4.46 -4.08
C LEU A 217 -6.83 -4.97 -5.53
N LEU A 218 -7.92 -4.77 -6.28
CA LEU A 218 -7.96 -5.07 -7.71
C LEU A 218 -6.99 -4.17 -8.50
N GLY A 219 -6.96 -2.87 -8.19
CA GLY A 219 -6.04 -1.91 -8.81
C GLY A 219 -4.58 -2.23 -8.50
N VAL A 220 -4.25 -2.51 -7.23
CA VAL A 220 -2.92 -2.94 -6.78
C VAL A 220 -2.50 -4.21 -7.50
N GLY A 221 -3.38 -5.22 -7.57
CA GLY A 221 -3.13 -6.45 -8.31
C GLY A 221 -2.88 -6.24 -9.81
N TYR A 222 -3.59 -5.29 -10.42
CA TYR A 222 -3.39 -4.94 -11.82
C TYR A 222 -2.04 -4.26 -12.09
N ILE A 223 -1.59 -3.39 -11.18
CA ILE A 223 -0.32 -2.66 -11.29
C ILE A 223 0.88 -3.60 -11.09
N ILE A 224 0.82 -4.44 -10.06
CA ILE A 224 1.91 -5.35 -9.71
C ILE A 224 1.96 -6.56 -10.69
N GLY A 225 0.79 -6.93 -11.25
CA GLY A 225 0.67 -7.94 -12.29
C GLY A 225 0.47 -9.37 -11.77
N PRO A 226 0.11 -10.30 -12.67
CA PRO A 226 -0.38 -11.63 -12.29
C PRO A 226 0.68 -12.52 -11.63
N ARG A 227 1.98 -12.28 -11.89
CA ARG A 227 3.06 -13.09 -11.31
C ARG A 227 3.17 -12.88 -9.80
N ILE A 228 3.31 -11.63 -9.38
CA ILE A 228 3.44 -11.29 -7.95
C ILE A 228 2.10 -11.51 -7.25
N ALA A 229 0.98 -11.14 -7.88
CA ALA A 229 -0.36 -11.48 -7.35
C ALA A 229 -0.52 -12.99 -7.15
N GLY A 230 0.03 -13.81 -8.06
CA GLY A 230 0.06 -15.27 -7.93
C GLY A 230 0.87 -15.77 -6.74
N TYR A 231 2.02 -15.16 -6.45
CA TYR A 231 2.81 -15.49 -5.25
C TYR A 231 2.06 -15.13 -3.96
N LEU A 232 1.42 -13.96 -3.90
CA LEU A 232 0.59 -13.56 -2.75
C LEU A 232 -0.60 -14.52 -2.58
N PHE A 233 -1.27 -14.88 -3.68
CA PHE A 233 -2.37 -15.85 -3.67
C PHE A 233 -1.91 -17.24 -3.19
N ALA A 234 -0.77 -17.73 -3.68
CA ALA A 234 -0.19 -18.99 -3.23
C ALA A 234 0.14 -18.97 -1.73
N GLY A 235 0.66 -17.85 -1.20
CA GLY A 235 0.86 -17.66 0.23
C GLY A 235 -0.45 -17.71 1.03
N GLY A 236 -1.51 -17.08 0.52
CA GLY A 236 -2.86 -17.15 1.11
C GLY A 236 -3.43 -18.57 1.10
N CYS A 237 -3.27 -19.31 0.00
CA CYS A 237 -3.67 -20.71 -0.09
C CYS A 237 -2.87 -21.59 0.89
N LEU A 238 -1.55 -21.40 0.99
CA LEU A 238 -0.72 -22.12 1.94
C LEU A 238 -1.17 -21.85 3.39
N ALA A 239 -1.45 -20.59 3.73
CA ALA A 239 -1.95 -20.23 5.05
C ALA A 239 -3.31 -20.89 5.36
N TYR A 240 -4.32 -20.68 4.51
CA TYR A 240 -5.70 -21.07 4.80
C TYR A 240 -6.05 -22.52 4.51
N LEU A 241 -5.41 -23.15 3.53
CA LEU A 241 -5.73 -24.51 3.09
C LEU A 241 -4.75 -25.56 3.61
N VAL A 242 -3.55 -25.16 4.06
CA VAL A 242 -2.51 -26.09 4.53
C VAL A 242 -2.17 -25.85 6.00
N LEU A 243 -1.68 -24.66 6.35
CA LEU A 243 -1.20 -24.38 7.70
C LEU A 243 -2.33 -24.41 8.75
N ILE A 244 -3.46 -23.73 8.51
CA ILE A 244 -4.58 -23.73 9.46
C ILE A 244 -5.13 -25.15 9.69
N PRO A 245 -5.47 -25.94 8.65
CA PRO A 245 -5.93 -27.32 8.85
C PRO A 245 -4.88 -28.21 9.53
N ALA A 246 -3.59 -28.06 9.19
CA ALA A 246 -2.52 -28.82 9.85
C ALA A 246 -2.43 -28.49 11.35
N ILE A 247 -2.46 -27.20 11.71
CA ILE A 247 -2.43 -26.76 13.11
C ILE A 247 -3.65 -27.31 13.88
N LYS A 248 -4.84 -27.28 13.28
CA LYS A 248 -6.03 -27.87 13.89
C LYS A 248 -5.95 -29.39 14.02
N LEU A 249 -5.46 -30.08 13.00
CA LEU A 249 -5.33 -31.53 12.99
C LEU A 249 -4.38 -32.00 14.12
N PHE A 250 -3.18 -31.42 14.19
CA PHE A 250 -2.18 -31.80 15.20
C PHE A 250 -2.45 -31.19 16.59
N GLY A 251 -3.14 -30.04 16.66
CA GLY A 251 -3.40 -29.31 17.90
C GLY A 251 -4.71 -29.65 18.60
N SER A 252 -5.66 -30.31 17.93
CA SER A 252 -6.97 -30.65 18.50
C SER A 252 -6.92 -31.65 19.68
N GLY A 253 -5.85 -32.45 19.78
CA GLY A 253 -5.65 -33.40 20.88
C GLY A 253 -5.00 -32.81 22.14
N LEU A 254 -4.67 -31.52 22.14
CA LEU A 254 -4.02 -30.87 23.27
C LEU A 254 -5.03 -30.47 24.34
N THR A 255 -4.74 -30.82 25.59
CA THR A 255 -5.56 -30.51 26.77
C THR A 255 -5.12 -29.24 27.51
N SER A 256 -4.00 -28.65 27.10
CA SER A 256 -3.48 -27.38 27.61
C SER A 256 -3.26 -26.39 26.46
N PRO A 257 -3.58 -25.09 26.66
CA PRO A 257 -3.22 -24.06 25.69
C PRO A 257 -1.69 -23.99 25.48
N ILE A 258 -1.27 -23.66 24.26
CA ILE A 258 0.13 -23.45 23.90
C ILE A 258 0.33 -21.96 23.57
N PHE A 259 1.50 -21.40 23.89
CA PHE A 259 1.89 -20.01 23.60
C PHE A 259 1.08 -18.93 24.34
N ALA A 260 0.89 -19.07 25.65
CA ALA A 260 0.22 -18.08 26.52
C ALA A 260 -1.26 -17.81 26.18
N GLU A 261 -1.88 -18.67 25.37
CA GLU A 261 -3.29 -18.56 25.01
C GLU A 261 -4.24 -19.02 26.11
N THR A 262 -5.45 -18.46 26.12
CA THR A 262 -6.53 -18.86 27.04
C THR A 262 -7.47 -19.93 26.46
N LYS A 263 -7.46 -20.14 25.14
CA LYS A 263 -8.34 -21.11 24.45
C LYS A 263 -7.57 -22.33 23.95
N LEU A 264 -8.23 -23.48 23.90
CA LEU A 264 -7.70 -24.68 23.24
C LEU A 264 -7.84 -24.54 21.71
N ILE A 265 -6.88 -25.11 20.98
CA ILE A 265 -6.86 -25.07 19.50
C ILE A 265 -8.11 -25.73 18.90
N ALA A 266 -8.70 -26.71 19.60
CA ALA A 266 -9.95 -27.35 19.21
C ALA A 266 -11.13 -26.37 19.14
N ASP A 267 -11.19 -25.40 20.06
CA ASP A 267 -12.29 -24.44 20.20
C ASP A 267 -12.07 -23.14 19.40
N MET A 268 -10.87 -22.96 18.83
CA MET A 268 -10.54 -21.78 18.03
C MET A 268 -11.20 -21.84 16.65
N SER A 269 -11.73 -20.71 16.19
CA SER A 269 -12.12 -20.50 14.80
C SER A 269 -10.90 -20.46 13.86
N PRO A 270 -11.07 -20.71 12.55
CA PRO A 270 -9.97 -20.60 11.59
C PRO A 270 -9.26 -19.24 11.61
N SER A 271 -10.02 -18.16 11.81
CA SER A 271 -9.50 -16.80 11.91
C SER A 271 -8.66 -16.57 13.16
N GLU A 272 -9.03 -17.18 14.30
CA GLU A 272 -8.26 -17.14 15.54
C GLU A 272 -6.95 -17.93 15.36
N VAL A 273 -7.00 -19.14 14.80
CA VAL A 273 -5.78 -19.93 14.51
C VAL A 273 -4.82 -19.17 13.57
N ARG A 274 -5.35 -18.46 12.58
CA ARG A 274 -4.54 -17.61 11.70
C ARG A 274 -3.87 -16.47 12.48
N ALA A 275 -4.62 -15.77 13.32
CA ALA A 275 -4.11 -14.63 14.08
C ALA A 275 -3.04 -15.03 15.09
N GLU A 276 -3.27 -16.12 15.82
CA GLU A 276 -2.38 -16.51 16.93
C GLU A 276 -1.21 -17.40 16.54
N PHE A 277 -1.26 -18.09 15.39
CA PHE A 277 -0.17 -18.98 14.98
C PHE A 277 0.40 -18.60 13.62
N VAL A 278 -0.45 -18.56 12.59
CA VAL A 278 0.01 -18.36 11.20
C VAL A 278 0.63 -16.98 11.00
N PHE A 279 0.15 -15.95 11.71
CA PHE A 279 0.72 -14.61 11.68
C PHE A 279 2.20 -14.59 12.08
N TYR A 280 2.57 -15.26 13.17
CA TYR A 280 3.97 -15.33 13.63
C TYR A 280 4.85 -16.18 12.71
N ILE A 281 4.31 -17.27 12.15
CA ILE A 281 5.02 -18.06 11.12
C ILE A 281 5.31 -17.18 9.90
N GLY A 282 4.33 -16.39 9.46
CA GLY A 282 4.49 -15.43 8.37
C GLY A 282 5.53 -14.35 8.67
N ALA A 283 5.51 -13.77 9.88
CA ALA A 283 6.51 -12.79 10.32
C ALA A 283 7.93 -13.38 10.30
N GLY A 284 8.10 -14.61 10.80
CA GLY A 284 9.38 -15.33 10.76
C GLY A 284 9.86 -15.63 9.34
N ALA A 285 8.94 -15.99 8.43
CA ALA A 285 9.26 -16.21 7.02
C ALA A 285 9.73 -14.92 6.33
N VAL A 286 9.09 -13.78 6.60
CA VAL A 286 9.50 -12.47 6.06
C VAL A 286 10.88 -12.07 6.59
N ALA A 287 11.12 -12.21 7.90
CA ALA A 287 12.42 -11.93 8.50
C ALA A 287 13.52 -12.80 7.90
N SER A 288 13.26 -14.11 7.74
CA SER A 288 14.22 -15.05 7.15
C SER A 288 14.50 -14.73 5.68
N ALA A 289 13.46 -14.42 4.89
CA ALA A 289 13.63 -14.00 3.49
C ALA A 289 14.46 -12.72 3.39
N GLY A 290 14.27 -11.77 4.30
CA GLY A 290 15.07 -10.55 4.39
C GLY A 290 16.55 -10.85 4.65
N ILE A 291 16.86 -11.77 5.57
CA ILE A 291 18.25 -12.19 5.84
C ILE A 291 18.85 -12.91 4.65
N ILE A 292 18.12 -13.84 4.03
CA ILE A 292 18.58 -14.59 2.86
C ILE A 292 18.87 -13.65 1.68
N ALA A 293 18.04 -12.62 1.48
CA ALA A 293 18.25 -11.65 0.41
C ALA A 293 19.48 -10.75 0.59
N LEU A 294 20.05 -10.69 1.80
CA LEU A 294 21.28 -9.94 2.09
C LEU A 294 22.55 -10.76 1.83
N ILE A 295 22.44 -12.08 1.65
CA ILE A 295 23.52 -13.02 1.37
C ILE A 295 23.59 -13.26 -0.15
#